data_AF-A0A2W4NY35-F1
#
_entry.id   AF-A0A2W4NY35-F1
#
_cell.length_a   1.000
_cell.length_b   1.000
_cell.length_c   1.000
_cell.angle_alpha   90.00
_cell.angle_beta   90.00
_cell.angle_gamma   90.00
#
_symmetry.space_group_name_H-M   'P 1'
#
loop_
_entity.id
_entity.type
_entity.pdbx_description
1 polymer ?
#
loop_
_entity_poly.entity_id
_entity_poly.type
_entity_poly.pdbx_seq_one_letter_code
_entity_poly.pdbx_strand_id
1 'polypeptide(L)' 'MSKFTNYIMESWDEVRNKVTWSKYSELQSSAILVLVASTIFALIIGAIDWVFNEALTWFYSEF' A
#
# COMPACT_ATOMS: atom_id res chain seq x y z
N MET A 1 -25.52 18.17 -21.56
CA MET A 1 -24.62 17.05 -21.93
C MET A 1 -23.20 17.51 -22.25
N SER A 2 -22.97 18.60 -23.01
CA SER A 2 -21.61 19.11 -23.31
C SER A 2 -20.88 19.76 -22.12
N LYS A 3 -21.60 20.42 -21.20
CA LYS A 3 -20.97 21.11 -20.05
C LYS A 3 -20.28 20.16 -19.06
N PHE A 4 -20.85 18.97 -18.84
CA PHE A 4 -20.31 18.00 -17.90
C PHE A 4 -19.06 17.29 -18.45
N THR A 5 -19.08 16.90 -19.72
CA THR A 5 -17.90 16.35 -20.40
C THR A 5 -16.78 17.37 -20.50
N ASN A 6 -17.09 18.63 -20.81
CA ASN A 6 -16.08 19.70 -20.85
C ASN A 6 -15.50 19.97 -19.46
N TYR A 7 -16.31 19.94 -18.41
CA TYR A 7 -15.84 20.12 -17.03
C TYR A 7 -14.85 19.01 -16.61
N ILE A 8 -15.12 17.75 -16.95
CA ILE A 8 -14.18 16.65 -16.67
C ILE A 8 -12.89 16.80 -17.51
N MET A 9 -13.00 17.21 -18.77
CA MET A 9 -11.83 17.48 -19.62
C MET A 9 -10.96 18.62 -19.08
N GLU A 10 -11.55 19.75 -18.68
CA GLU A 10 -10.82 20.87 -18.06
C GLU A 10 -10.21 20.47 -16.71
N SER A 11 -10.93 19.71 -15.89
CA SER A 11 -10.41 19.22 -14.60
C SER A 11 -9.21 18.28 -14.78
N TRP A 12 -9.24 17.43 -15.80
CA TRP A 12 -8.12 16.55 -16.13
C TRP A 12 -6.89 17.32 -16.62
N ASP A 13 -7.12 18.34 -17.46
CA ASP A 13 -6.06 19.21 -17.96
C ASP A 13 -5.42 20.04 -16.83
N GLU A 14 -6.23 20.52 -15.88
CA GLU A 14 -5.77 21.24 -14.70
C GLU A 14 -4.92 20.35 -13.77
N VAL A 15 -5.39 19.13 -13.45
CA VAL A 15 -4.65 18.18 -12.61
C VAL A 15 -3.33 17.76 -13.24
N ARG A 16 -3.26 17.71 -14.58
CA ARG A 16 -2.06 17.31 -15.30
C ARG A 16 -1.04 18.43 -15.49
N ASN A 17 -1.50 19.63 -15.85
CA ASN A 17 -0.63 20.72 -16.30
C ASN A 17 -0.42 21.82 -15.24
N LYS A 18 -1.35 21.99 -14.28
CA LYS A 18 -1.26 23.02 -13.24
C LYS A 18 -0.88 22.50 -11.86
N VAL A 19 -0.79 21.19 -11.67
CA VAL A 19 -0.35 20.60 -10.40
C VAL A 19 1.12 20.20 -10.53
N THR A 20 1.94 20.71 -9.62
CA THR A 20 3.34 20.30 -9.48
C THR A 20 3.40 18.90 -8.87
N TRP A 21 3.26 17.87 -9.71
CA TRP A 21 3.63 16.52 -9.32
C TRP A 21 5.12 16.47 -9.03
N SER A 22 5.49 15.89 -7.89
CA SER A 22 6.89 15.56 -7.61
C SER A 22 7.41 14.61 -8.69
N LYS A 23 8.72 14.61 -8.93
CA LYS A 23 9.35 13.75 -9.93
C LYS A 23 9.01 12.29 -9.65
N TYR A 24 8.73 11.52 -10.71
CA TYR A 24 8.44 10.10 -10.61
C TYR A 24 9.49 9.31 -9.80
N SER A 25 10.75 9.73 -9.82
CA SER A 25 11.83 9.14 -9.02
C SER A 25 11.61 9.27 -7.50
N GLU A 26 11.08 10.40 -7.04
CA GLU A 26 10.80 10.64 -5.61
C GLU A 26 9.56 9.86 -5.15
N LEU A 27 8.54 9.77 -6.02
CA LEU A 27 7.37 8.94 -5.77
C LEU A 27 7.75 7.45 -5.66
N GLN A 28 8.61 6.97 -6.56
CA GLN A 28 9.09 5.59 -6.50
C GLN A 28 9.90 5.34 -5.24
N SER A 29 10.80 6.25 -4.86
CA SER A 29 11.56 6.13 -3.61
C SER A 29 10.63 6.01 -2.39
N SER A 30 9.58 6.83 -2.33
CA SER A 30 8.60 6.79 -1.24
C SER A 30 7.78 5.50 -1.25
N ALA A 31 7.35 5.04 -2.42
CA ALA A 31 6.59 3.80 -2.57
C ALA A 31 7.45 2.57 -2.18
N ILE A 32 8.72 2.55 -2.58
CA ILE A 32 9.66 1.48 -2.24
C ILE A 32 9.90 1.43 -0.73
N LEU A 33 10.07 2.59 -0.09
CA LEU A 33 10.21 2.67 1.37
C LEU A 33 9.02 2.02 2.08
N VAL A 34 7.80 2.35 1.66
CA VAL A 34 6.57 1.77 2.23
C VAL A 34 6.48 0.27 1.96
N LEU A 35 6.83 -0.19 0.76
CA LEU A 35 6.85 -1.60 0.39
C LEU A 35 7.80 -2.43 1.26
N VAL A 36 8.99 -1.90 1.54
CA VAL A 36 9.96 -2.56 2.40
C VAL A 36 9.44 -2.60 3.84
N ALA A 37 8.91 -1.48 4.34
CA ALA A 37 8.34 -1.43 5.68
C ALA A 37 7.18 -2.43 5.87
N SER A 38 6.25 -2.51 4.90
CA SER A 38 5.13 -3.45 4.95
C SER A 38 5.58 -4.92 4.87
N THR A 39 6.63 -5.20 4.10
CA THR A 39 7.24 -6.54 4.02
C THR A 39 7.79 -6.98 5.37
N ILE A 40 8.48 -6.08 6.09
CA ILE A 40 9.00 -6.37 7.44
C ILE A 40 7.86 -6.68 8.41
N PHE A 41 6.79 -5.88 8.41
CA PHE A 41 5.62 -6.14 9.25
C PHE A 41 4.95 -7.47 8.92
N ALA A 42 4.82 -7.81 7.63
CA ALA A 42 4.26 -9.09 7.20
C ALA A 42 5.08 -10.28 7.72
N LEU A 43 6.41 -10.20 7.69
CA LEU A 43 7.28 -11.25 8.23
C LEU A 43 7.13 -11.40 9.73
N ILE A 44 7.03 -10.30 10.48
CA ILE A 44 6.88 -10.34 11.94
C ILE A 44 5.54 -10.97 12.32
N ILE A 45 4.45 -10.52 11.70
CA ILE A 45 3.11 -11.07 11.97
C ILE A 45 3.07 -12.55 11.59
N GLY A 46 3.61 -12.92 10.42
CA GLY A 46 3.69 -14.32 10.00
C GLY A 46 4.50 -15.21 10.96
N ALA A 47 5.59 -14.69 11.52
CA ALA A 47 6.38 -15.40 12.53
C ALA A 47 5.59 -15.60 13.84
N ILE A 48 4.87 -14.57 14.29
CA ILE A 48 4.02 -14.66 15.48
C ILE A 48 2.90 -15.69 15.25
N ASP A 49 2.21 -15.61 14.12
CA ASP A 49 1.14 -16.55 13.77
C ASP A 49 1.64 -18.00 13.74
N TRP A 50 2.85 -18.23 13.21
CA TRP A 50 3.47 -19.55 13.20
C TRP A 50 3.77 -20.08 14.61
N VAL A 51 4.38 -19.25 15.47
CA VAL A 51 4.68 -19.61 16.86
C VAL A 51 3.40 -19.94 17.64
N PHE A 52 2.35 -19.13 17.49
CA PHE A 52 1.09 -19.37 18.18
C PHE A 52 0.38 -20.63 17.69
N ASN A 53 0.37 -20.90 16.37
CA ASN A 53 -0.21 -22.14 15.86
C ASN A 53 0.52 -23.37 16.42
N GLU A 54 1.85 -23.40 16.35
CA GLU A 54 2.62 -24.54 16.84
C GLU A 54 2.46 -24.74 18.35
N ALA A 55 2.48 -23.63 19.12
CA ALA A 55 2.29 -23.68 20.57
C ALA A 55 0.89 -24.20 20.97
N LEU A 56 -0.16 -23.77 20.26
CA LEU A 56 -1.51 -24.26 20.49
C LEU A 56 -1.65 -25.71 20.07
N THR A 57 -1.11 -26.12 18.92
CA THR A 57 -1.13 -27.52 18.48
C THR A 57 -0.44 -28.43 19.50
N TRP A 58 0.72 -28.03 20.02
CA TRP A 58 1.41 -28.77 21.07
C TRP A 58 0.58 -28.86 22.35
N PHE A 59 0.01 -27.74 22.81
CA PHE A 59 -0.84 -27.71 24.01
C PHE A 59 -2.08 -28.61 23.88
N TYR A 60 -2.78 -28.57 22.74
CA TYR A 60 -3.94 -29.42 22.49
C TYR A 60 -3.59 -30.89 22.21
N SER A 61 -2.34 -31.21 21.87
CA SER A 61 -1.91 -32.59 21.66
C SER A 61 -1.59 -33.34 22.96
N GLU A 62 -1.22 -32.59 24.01
CA GLU A 62 -0.88 -33.13 25.33
C GLU A 62 -2.10 -33.22 26.28
N PHE A 63 -3.24 -32.62 25.91
CA PHE A 63 -4.49 -32.60 26.68
C PHE A 63 -5.60 -33.38 25.96
#